data_AF-A0A7V4EPS7-F1
#
_entry.id   AF-A0A7V4EPS7-F1
#
_cell.length_a   1.000
_cell.length_b   1.000
_cell.length_c   1.000
_cell.angle_alpha   90.00
_cell.angle_beta   90.00
_cell.angle_gamma   90.00
#
_symmetry.space_group_name_H-M   'P 1'
#
loop_
_entity.id
_entity.type
_entity.pdbx_description
1 polymer ?
#
loop_
_entity_poly.entity_id
_entity_poly.type
_entity_poly.pdbx_seq_one_letter_code
_entity_poly.pdbx_strand_id
1 'polypeptide(L)'
;MRGRDYGQGAHNNVFDGFCMPGLDMRIKDKAMQPLAGFRKTVEEEYLEADMEAEGANPHYELIVDFDVRMLTRDLLSLMFKQYIDYNGAHPTTSCASLAADMKTGEPITLQSLFKPGADYLEAISQATVAHFMDTLEDADADWVNTGAGPQPENYEVFYLQPYGVAFYFNPYQVTSYAEGPQEMHFFALDDPMAGMMAPGMIEKLQQTH
;
A
#
# COMPACT_ATOMS: atom_id res chain seq x y z
N MET A 1 -25.96 -14.78 -32.38
CA MET A 1 -26.99 -14.70 -31.34
C MET A 1 -26.49 -13.75 -30.27
N ARG A 2 -27.24 -12.68 -29.99
CA ARG A 2 -26.93 -11.67 -28.97
C ARG A 2 -27.11 -12.29 -27.58
N GLY A 3 -26.06 -12.24 -26.77
CA GLY A 3 -26.10 -12.44 -25.32
C GLY A 3 -25.37 -11.27 -24.69
N ARG A 4 -26.07 -10.49 -23.86
CA ARG A 4 -25.54 -9.35 -23.11
C ARG A 4 -24.71 -9.88 -21.95
N ASP A 5 -23.50 -9.35 -21.80
CA ASP A 5 -22.69 -9.50 -20.60
C ASP A 5 -22.33 -8.09 -20.14
N TYR A 6 -22.89 -7.67 -19.00
CA TYR A 6 -22.56 -6.41 -18.33
C TYR A 6 -21.60 -6.77 -17.20
N GLY A 7 -20.32 -6.90 -17.54
CA GLY A 7 -19.29 -7.35 -16.62
C GLY A 7 -18.87 -6.22 -15.68
N GLN A 8 -19.36 -6.24 -14.44
CA GLN A 8 -18.60 -5.73 -13.31
C GLN A 8 -17.48 -6.73 -13.02
N GLY A 9 -16.33 -6.55 -13.65
CA GLY A 9 -15.17 -7.42 -13.49
C GLY A 9 -14.27 -6.96 -12.36
N ALA A 10 -14.30 -7.64 -11.21
CA ALA A 10 -13.16 -7.63 -10.29
C ALA A 10 -12.22 -8.75 -10.73
N HIS A 11 -11.09 -8.41 -11.33
CA HIS A 11 -10.06 -9.37 -11.70
C HIS A 11 -9.16 -9.63 -10.49
N ASN A 12 -9.29 -10.81 -9.88
CA ASN A 12 -8.38 -11.28 -8.84
C ASN A 12 -7.42 -12.32 -9.44
N ASN A 13 -6.12 -12.08 -9.33
CA ASN A 13 -5.13 -13.13 -9.57
C ASN A 13 -5.32 -14.26 -8.55
N VAL A 14 -5.38 -15.51 -9.04
CA VAL A 14 -5.62 -16.70 -8.22
C VAL A 14 -4.40 -16.99 -7.36
N PHE A 15 -4.49 -16.66 -6.07
CA PHE A 15 -3.54 -17.10 -5.06
C PHE A 15 -3.99 -18.48 -4.53
N ASP A 16 -3.19 -19.52 -4.75
CA ASP A 16 -3.48 -20.91 -4.33
C ASP A 16 -3.50 -21.11 -2.80
N GLY A 17 -3.27 -20.05 -2.03
CA GLY A 17 -3.28 -20.07 -0.57
C GLY A 17 -1.94 -20.51 0.02
N PHE A 18 -1.64 -20.05 1.21
CA PHE A 18 -0.67 -20.67 2.10
C PHE A 18 -1.38 -21.80 2.87
N CYS A 19 -0.65 -22.79 3.38
CA CYS A 19 -1.20 -23.75 4.36
C CYS A 19 -1.45 -23.10 5.75
N MET A 20 -1.89 -21.84 5.77
CA MET A 20 -2.21 -21.02 6.94
C MET A 20 -3.54 -20.29 6.69
N PRO A 21 -4.69 -20.90 7.04
CA PRO A 21 -6.01 -20.35 6.70
C PRO A 21 -6.26 -18.92 7.20
N GLY A 22 -5.69 -18.57 8.35
CA GLY A 22 -5.77 -17.21 8.89
C GLY A 22 -5.05 -16.17 8.02
N LEU A 23 -3.90 -16.52 7.46
CA LEU A 23 -3.14 -15.65 6.57
C LEU A 23 -3.85 -15.48 5.22
N ASP A 24 -4.39 -16.56 4.66
CA ASP A 24 -5.16 -16.53 3.42
C ASP A 24 -6.39 -15.62 3.52
N MET A 25 -7.10 -15.71 4.65
CA MET A 25 -8.26 -14.87 4.91
C MET A 25 -7.85 -13.39 4.98
N ARG A 26 -6.75 -13.06 5.68
CA ARG A 26 -6.24 -11.68 5.75
C ARG A 26 -5.82 -11.14 4.38
N ILE A 27 -5.18 -11.95 3.54
CA ILE A 27 -4.78 -11.55 2.17
C ILE A 27 -6.04 -11.27 1.33
N LYS A 28 -7.04 -12.15 1.40
CA LYS A 28 -8.32 -11.97 0.70
C LYS A 28 -9.07 -10.74 1.20
N ASP A 29 -9.16 -10.55 2.50
CA ASP A 29 -9.82 -9.39 3.10
C ASP A 29 -9.13 -8.10 2.66
N LYS A 30 -7.79 -8.09 2.63
CA LYS A 30 -7.01 -6.93 2.16
C LYS A 30 -7.25 -6.64 0.68
N ALA A 31 -7.26 -7.67 -0.17
CA ALA A 31 -7.54 -7.54 -1.60
C ALA A 31 -8.98 -7.05 -1.87
N MET A 32 -9.95 -7.49 -1.05
CA MET A 32 -11.36 -7.17 -1.22
C MET A 32 -11.78 -5.87 -0.51
N GLN A 33 -10.92 -5.30 0.34
CA GLN A 33 -11.16 -4.09 1.10
C GLN A 33 -11.75 -2.93 0.28
N PRO A 34 -11.24 -2.58 -0.93
CA PRO A 34 -11.77 -1.44 -1.70
C PRO A 34 -13.16 -1.69 -2.31
N LEU A 35 -13.62 -2.95 -2.42
CA LEU A 35 -14.82 -3.29 -3.21
C LEU A 35 -16.09 -2.62 -2.67
N ALA A 36 -16.25 -2.57 -1.34
CA ALA A 36 -17.44 -1.98 -0.74
C ALA A 36 -17.50 -0.45 -0.98
N GLY A 37 -16.36 0.23 -0.85
CA GLY A 37 -16.24 1.66 -1.13
C GLY A 37 -16.49 1.96 -2.60
N PHE A 38 -15.87 1.20 -3.51
CA PHE A 38 -16.07 1.33 -4.95
C PHE A 38 -17.54 1.22 -5.34
N ARG A 39 -18.25 0.18 -4.87
CA ARG A 39 -19.68 0.00 -5.17
C ARG A 39 -20.53 1.16 -4.66
N LYS A 40 -20.25 1.59 -3.43
CA LYS A 40 -20.96 2.72 -2.82
C LYS A 40 -20.77 4.01 -3.62
N THR A 41 -19.53 4.33 -4.01
CA THR A 41 -19.24 5.53 -4.82
C THR A 41 -19.92 5.45 -6.19
N VAL A 42 -19.89 4.30 -6.86
CA VAL A 42 -20.62 4.10 -8.12
C VAL A 42 -22.12 4.38 -7.94
N GLU A 43 -22.74 3.76 -6.93
CA GLU A 43 -24.17 3.87 -6.67
C GLU A 43 -24.60 5.30 -6.28
N GLU A 44 -23.84 5.98 -5.42
CA GLU A 44 -24.22 7.27 -4.84
C GLU A 44 -23.80 8.47 -5.70
N GLU A 45 -22.71 8.38 -6.46
CA GLU A 45 -22.12 9.54 -7.15
C GLU A 45 -22.25 9.51 -8.67
N TYR A 46 -22.25 8.33 -9.30
CA TYR A 46 -22.19 8.23 -10.77
C TYR A 46 -23.47 7.65 -11.40
N LEU A 47 -24.11 6.69 -10.73
CA LEU A 47 -25.18 5.90 -11.34
C LEU A 47 -26.39 6.74 -11.77
N GLU A 48 -26.84 7.69 -10.93
CA GLU A 48 -27.99 8.54 -11.28
C GLU A 48 -27.70 9.42 -12.50
N ALA A 49 -26.56 10.10 -12.53
CA ALA A 49 -26.16 10.98 -13.63
C ALA A 49 -25.99 10.21 -14.94
N ASP A 50 -25.38 9.03 -14.90
CA ASP A 50 -25.17 8.20 -16.09
C ASP A 50 -26.48 7.57 -16.59
N MET A 51 -27.47 7.32 -15.72
CA MET A 51 -28.79 6.84 -16.12
C MET A 51 -29.64 7.90 -16.85
N GLU A 52 -29.43 9.18 -16.53
CA GLU A 52 -30.13 10.29 -17.18
C GLU A 52 -29.52 10.69 -18.54
N ALA A 53 -28.26 10.31 -18.78
CA ALA A 53 -27.55 10.64 -20.00
C ALA A 53 -27.98 9.75 -21.19
N GLU A 54 -28.68 10.33 -22.17
CA GLU A 54 -29.07 9.63 -23.40
C GLU A 54 -27.85 9.07 -24.15
N GLY A 55 -27.82 7.74 -24.33
CA GLY A 55 -26.74 7.05 -25.06
C GLY A 55 -25.49 6.74 -24.21
N ALA A 56 -25.52 7.01 -22.90
CA ALA A 56 -24.44 6.62 -22.01
C ALA A 56 -24.31 5.09 -21.92
N ASN A 57 -23.05 4.63 -21.84
CA ASN A 57 -22.69 3.25 -21.55
C ASN A 57 -21.54 3.27 -20.54
N PRO A 58 -21.81 3.63 -19.28
CA PRO A 58 -20.78 3.81 -18.28
C PRO A 58 -20.07 2.48 -18.00
N HIS A 59 -18.74 2.56 -17.88
CA HIS A 59 -17.90 1.43 -17.50
C HIS A 59 -17.11 1.80 -16.25
N TYR A 60 -17.38 1.11 -15.15
CA TYR A 60 -16.63 1.27 -13.92
C TYR A 60 -15.75 0.05 -13.69
N GLU A 61 -14.49 0.28 -13.34
CA GLU A 61 -13.50 -0.77 -13.20
C GLU A 61 -12.79 -0.65 -11.85
N LEU A 62 -12.68 -1.79 -11.16
CA LEU A 62 -11.82 -1.96 -10.00
C LEU A 62 -10.92 -3.17 -10.27
N ILE A 63 -9.62 -2.92 -10.38
CA ILE A 63 -8.60 -3.98 -10.47
C ILE A 63 -7.78 -3.93 -9.19
N VAL A 64 -7.60 -5.09 -8.56
CA VAL A 64 -6.72 -5.25 -7.41
C VAL A 64 -5.71 -6.34 -7.72
N ASP A 65 -4.46 -5.91 -7.94
CA ASP A 65 -3.31 -6.78 -8.11
C ASP A 65 -2.44 -6.76 -6.86
N PHE A 66 -1.49 -7.69 -6.77
CA PHE A 66 -0.49 -7.67 -5.72
C PHE A 66 0.89 -8.11 -6.20
N ASP A 67 1.92 -7.51 -5.60
CA ASP A 67 3.33 -7.84 -5.75
C ASP A 67 3.85 -8.47 -4.46
N VAL A 68 4.58 -9.58 -4.57
CA VAL A 68 5.31 -10.16 -3.44
C VAL A 68 6.62 -9.39 -3.28
N ARG A 69 6.71 -8.54 -2.25
CA ARG A 69 7.92 -7.75 -1.96
C ARG A 69 8.97 -8.55 -1.20
N MET A 70 8.54 -9.47 -0.35
CA MET A 70 9.42 -10.41 0.34
C MET A 70 8.67 -11.69 0.69
N LEU A 71 9.31 -12.83 0.49
CA LEU A 71 8.83 -14.13 0.94
C LEU A 71 10.03 -14.96 1.41
N THR A 72 10.11 -15.21 2.70
CA THR A 72 11.12 -16.08 3.31
C THR A 72 10.42 -17.14 4.14
N ARG A 73 11.20 -17.99 4.83
CA ARG A 73 10.66 -18.91 5.83
C ARG A 73 9.94 -18.18 6.97
N ASP A 74 10.34 -16.95 7.26
CA ASP A 74 9.91 -16.21 8.45
C ASP A 74 9.01 -15.01 8.14
N LEU A 75 9.05 -14.49 6.91
CA LEU A 75 8.38 -13.24 6.52
C LEU A 75 7.61 -13.38 5.21
N LEU A 76 6.43 -12.77 5.19
CA LEU A 76 5.71 -12.42 3.97
C LEU A 76 5.50 -10.90 3.97
N SER A 77 5.73 -10.26 2.82
CA SER A 77 5.35 -8.87 2.58
C SER A 77 4.77 -8.73 1.17
N LEU A 78 3.54 -8.22 1.12
CA LEU A 78 2.76 -7.99 -0.09
C LEU A 78 2.46 -6.50 -0.25
N MET A 79 2.51 -6.02 -1.48
CA MET A 79 1.96 -4.72 -1.87
C MET A 79 0.77 -4.97 -2.78
N PHE A 80 -0.39 -4.40 -2.48
CA PHE A 80 -1.59 -4.44 -3.31
C PHE A 80 -1.66 -3.16 -4.11
N LYS A 81 -1.80 -3.27 -5.43
CA LYS A 81 -2.08 -2.16 -6.34
C LYS A 81 -3.58 -2.14 -6.64
N GLN A 82 -4.20 -1.00 -6.39
CA GLN A 82 -5.61 -0.76 -6.64
C GLN A 82 -5.71 0.24 -7.79
N TYR A 83 -6.40 -0.16 -8.86
CA TYR A 83 -6.75 0.71 -9.97
C TYR A 83 -8.26 0.88 -9.98
N ILE A 84 -8.71 2.13 -10.03
CA ILE A 84 -10.12 2.48 -10.04
C ILE A 84 -10.40 3.44 -11.19
N ASP A 85 -11.34 3.05 -12.05
CA ASP A 85 -11.90 3.92 -13.08
C ASP A 85 -13.42 4.07 -12.84
N TYR A 86 -13.86 5.30 -12.61
CA TYR A 86 -15.28 5.64 -12.46
C TYR A 86 -15.90 6.17 -13.77
N ASN A 87 -15.35 5.79 -14.93
CA ASN A 87 -15.76 6.32 -16.24
C ASN A 87 -15.49 7.85 -16.36
N GLY A 88 -14.50 8.33 -15.62
CA GLY A 88 -14.17 9.74 -15.47
C GLY A 88 -13.02 10.21 -16.39
N ALA A 89 -12.48 11.40 -16.11
CA ALA A 89 -11.39 11.97 -16.90
C ALA A 89 -10.07 11.19 -16.78
N HIS A 90 -9.80 10.60 -15.61
CA HIS A 90 -8.64 9.73 -15.40
C HIS A 90 -8.92 8.68 -14.31
N PRO A 91 -8.37 7.46 -14.45
CA PRO A 91 -8.38 6.49 -13.38
C PRO A 91 -7.46 6.91 -12.23
N THR A 92 -7.71 6.35 -11.05
CA THR A 92 -6.86 6.52 -9.87
C THR A 92 -6.11 5.23 -9.58
N THR A 93 -4.85 5.34 -9.16
CA THR A 93 -4.07 4.21 -8.66
C THR A 93 -3.58 4.51 -7.26
N SER A 94 -3.75 3.54 -6.35
CA SER A 94 -3.22 3.59 -5.00
C SER A 94 -2.68 2.23 -4.58
N CYS A 95 -1.86 2.22 -3.56
CA CYS A 95 -1.28 1.01 -2.97
C CYS A 95 -1.68 0.88 -1.50
N ALA A 96 -1.82 -0.37 -1.07
CA ALA A 96 -1.92 -0.77 0.32
C ALA A 96 -0.99 -1.96 0.56
N SER A 97 -0.58 -2.22 1.80
CA SER A 97 0.35 -3.33 2.06
C SER A 97 -0.13 -4.28 3.15
N LEU A 98 0.48 -5.47 3.17
CA LEU A 98 0.34 -6.46 4.24
C LEU A 98 1.70 -7.10 4.49
N ALA A 99 2.10 -7.16 5.76
CA ALA A 99 3.25 -7.93 6.20
C ALA A 99 2.82 -8.92 7.29
N ALA A 100 3.40 -10.12 7.29
CA ALA A 100 3.06 -11.18 8.23
C ALA A 100 4.26 -12.04 8.62
N ASP A 101 4.21 -12.56 9.84
CA ASP A 101 5.11 -13.60 10.32
C ASP A 101 4.65 -14.96 9.77
N MET A 102 5.53 -15.65 9.04
CA MET A 102 5.21 -16.93 8.37
C MET A 102 5.20 -18.14 9.31
N LYS A 103 5.58 -17.98 10.59
CA LYS A 103 5.45 -19.03 11.61
C LYS A 103 4.12 -18.95 12.35
N THR A 104 3.60 -17.74 12.56
CA THR A 104 2.37 -17.52 13.35
C THR A 104 1.17 -17.12 12.52
N GLY A 105 1.38 -16.56 11.32
CA GLY A 105 0.33 -15.93 10.52
C GLY A 105 -0.14 -14.58 11.07
N GLU A 106 0.53 -14.04 12.09
CA GLU A 106 0.18 -12.75 12.69
C GLU A 106 0.68 -11.58 11.84
N PRO A 107 -0.08 -10.47 11.78
CA PRO A 107 0.35 -9.26 11.08
C PRO A 107 1.59 -8.64 11.72
N ILE A 108 2.50 -8.18 10.88
CA ILE A 108 3.60 -7.29 11.26
C ILE A 108 3.08 -5.86 11.05
N THR A 109 2.85 -5.15 12.14
CA THR A 109 2.46 -3.73 12.13
C THR A 109 3.69 -2.83 12.12
N LEU A 110 3.51 -1.56 11.74
CA LEU A 110 4.57 -0.54 11.80
C LEU A 110 5.27 -0.53 13.16
N GLN A 111 4.49 -0.46 14.24
CA GLN A 111 5.01 -0.48 15.61
C GLN A 111 5.82 -1.74 15.93
N SER A 112 5.42 -2.90 15.42
CA SER A 112 6.09 -4.18 15.71
C SER A 112 7.48 -4.32 15.07
N LEU A 113 7.83 -3.45 14.11
CA LEU A 113 9.16 -3.40 13.53
C LEU A 113 10.21 -2.87 14.52
N PHE A 114 9.76 -2.14 15.54
CA PHE A 114 10.61 -1.36 16.44
C PHE A 114 10.54 -1.85 17.89
N LYS A 115 11.57 -1.47 18.66
CA LYS A 115 11.59 -1.69 20.11
C LYS A 115 10.50 -0.85 20.79
N PRO A 116 9.86 -1.35 21.86
CA PRO A 116 8.95 -0.55 22.67
C PRO A 116 9.63 0.74 23.16
N GLY A 117 8.98 1.88 22.95
CA GLY A 117 9.49 3.20 23.35
C GLY A 117 10.56 3.79 22.44
N ALA A 118 10.89 3.16 21.31
CA ALA A 118 11.73 3.79 20.28
C ALA A 118 10.97 4.95 19.62
N ASP A 119 11.67 6.07 19.40
CA ASP A 119 11.13 7.25 18.72
C ASP A 119 11.28 7.13 17.20
N TYR A 120 10.77 6.02 16.65
CA TYR A 120 11.01 5.66 15.25
C TYR A 120 10.28 6.59 14.28
N LEU A 121 9.09 7.10 14.63
CA LEU A 121 8.31 7.98 13.76
C LEU A 121 9.04 9.30 13.50
N GLU A 122 9.58 9.91 14.55
CA GLU A 122 10.31 11.17 14.43
C GLU A 122 11.57 10.98 13.57
N ALA A 123 12.33 9.92 13.81
CA ALA A 123 13.57 9.67 13.09
C ALA A 123 13.32 9.34 11.59
N ILE A 124 12.30 8.53 11.31
CA ILE A 124 11.89 8.20 9.93
C ILE A 124 11.35 9.45 9.23
N SER A 125 10.52 10.25 9.91
CA SER A 125 9.97 11.51 9.39
C SER A 125 11.04 12.50 9.01
N GLN A 126 11.99 12.77 9.91
CA GLN A 126 13.07 13.71 9.62
C GLN A 126 13.90 13.27 8.41
N ALA A 127 14.25 11.99 8.32
CA ALA A 127 15.01 11.46 7.20
C ALA A 127 14.20 11.50 5.88
N THR A 128 12.92 11.14 5.93
CA THR A 128 12.03 11.10 4.76
C THR A 128 11.77 12.51 4.23
N VAL A 129 11.41 13.46 5.10
CA VAL A 129 11.21 14.86 4.71
C VAL A 129 12.49 15.44 4.12
N ALA A 130 13.64 15.24 4.78
CA ALA A 130 14.92 15.71 4.26
C ALA A 130 15.24 15.12 2.88
N HIS A 131 14.95 13.83 2.67
CA HIS A 131 15.14 13.17 1.39
C HIS A 131 14.26 13.79 0.30
N PHE A 132 12.95 13.90 0.51
CA PHE A 132 12.03 14.42 -0.51
C PHE A 132 12.21 15.91 -0.78
N MET A 133 12.62 16.70 0.21
CA MET A 133 13.00 18.10 -0.02
C MET A 133 14.25 18.26 -0.89
N ASP A 134 15.12 17.23 -0.97
CA ASP A 134 16.33 17.23 -1.80
C ASP A 134 16.09 16.62 -3.18
N THR A 135 15.20 15.63 -3.29
CA THR A 135 15.04 14.83 -4.51
C THR A 135 13.84 15.20 -5.39
N LEU A 136 12.80 15.81 -4.85
CA LEU A 136 11.65 16.28 -5.64
C LEU A 136 11.98 17.63 -6.30
N GLU A 137 11.74 17.74 -7.61
CA GLU A 137 12.06 18.95 -8.40
C GLU A 137 11.32 20.19 -7.88
N ASP A 138 10.02 20.05 -7.61
CA ASP A 138 9.14 21.12 -7.12
C ASP A 138 8.62 20.80 -5.70
N ALA A 139 9.51 20.42 -4.79
CA ALA A 139 9.15 20.07 -3.42
C ALA A 139 8.44 21.23 -2.69
N ASP A 140 7.17 21.04 -2.33
CA ASP A 140 6.44 21.95 -1.44
C ASP A 140 6.64 21.51 0.01
N ALA A 141 7.23 22.39 0.82
CA ALA A 141 7.58 22.07 2.20
C ALA A 141 6.34 21.72 3.06
N ASP A 142 5.22 22.43 2.91
CA ASP A 142 4.03 22.18 3.72
C ASP A 142 3.37 20.86 3.30
N TRP A 143 3.38 20.55 2.01
CA TRP A 143 2.87 19.29 1.47
C TRP A 143 3.71 18.10 1.96
N VAL A 144 5.04 18.16 1.80
CA VAL A 144 5.95 17.09 2.24
C VAL A 144 5.88 16.90 3.76
N ASN A 145 5.88 17.99 4.55
CA ASN A 145 5.75 17.89 6.00
C ASN A 145 4.41 17.30 6.45
N THR A 146 3.33 17.55 5.69
CA THR A 146 2.02 16.95 5.98
C THR A 146 2.01 15.46 5.63
N GLY A 147 2.48 15.10 4.44
CA GLY A 147 2.43 13.73 3.90
C GLY A 147 3.49 12.77 4.43
N ALA A 148 4.59 13.30 4.99
CA ALA A 148 5.70 12.53 5.56
C ALA A 148 6.05 12.97 7.00
N GLY A 149 5.18 13.75 7.67
CA GLY A 149 5.34 14.09 9.09
C GLY A 149 5.25 12.86 10.01
N PRO A 150 5.59 12.98 11.32
CA PRO A 150 5.77 11.86 12.25
C PRO A 150 4.43 11.29 12.77
N GLN A 151 3.53 10.97 11.85
CA GLN A 151 2.22 10.37 12.11
C GLN A 151 2.21 8.93 11.59
N PRO A 152 1.73 7.94 12.36
CA PRO A 152 1.65 6.54 11.90
C PRO A 152 0.96 6.38 10.54
N GLU A 153 -0.07 7.19 10.29
CA GLU A 153 -0.91 7.18 9.09
C GLU A 153 -0.09 7.46 7.81
N ASN A 154 0.94 8.31 7.91
CA ASN A 154 1.83 8.64 6.80
C ASN A 154 2.73 7.46 6.38
N TYR A 155 2.87 6.46 7.25
CA TYR A 155 3.77 5.31 7.10
C TYR A 155 3.02 3.97 7.12
N GLU A 156 1.70 4.00 6.94
CA GLU A 156 0.86 2.78 6.93
C GLU A 156 1.17 1.86 5.77
N VAL A 157 1.58 2.42 4.63
CA VAL A 157 1.96 1.64 3.45
C VAL A 157 3.47 1.43 3.46
N PHE A 158 3.90 0.32 4.04
CA PHE A 158 5.28 -0.13 4.02
C PHE A 158 5.39 -1.57 3.55
N TYR A 159 6.58 -1.96 3.09
CA TYR A 159 6.89 -3.35 2.79
C TYR A 159 8.27 -3.73 3.30
N LEU A 160 8.43 -5.01 3.63
CA LEU A 160 9.71 -5.57 4.06
C LEU A 160 10.56 -5.86 2.82
N GLN A 161 11.85 -5.60 2.94
CA GLN A 161 12.85 -5.85 1.91
C GLN A 161 14.11 -6.45 2.56
N PRO A 162 15.01 -7.06 1.78
CA PRO A 162 16.27 -7.54 2.33
C PRO A 162 16.97 -6.45 3.15
N TYR A 163 17.34 -6.81 4.38
CA TYR A 163 18.01 -5.92 5.34
C TYR A 163 17.24 -4.67 5.77
N GLY A 164 15.94 -4.52 5.46
CA GLY A 164 15.27 -3.26 5.73
C GLY A 164 13.78 -3.19 5.49
N VAL A 165 13.27 -1.97 5.47
CA VAL A 165 11.86 -1.62 5.26
C VAL A 165 11.82 -0.46 4.29
N ALA A 166 10.84 -0.47 3.39
CA ALA A 166 10.56 0.66 2.53
C ALA A 166 9.15 1.19 2.81
N PHE A 167 9.03 2.51 2.85
CA PHE A 167 7.78 3.24 2.97
C PHE A 167 7.36 3.74 1.61
N TYR A 168 6.09 3.54 1.28
CA TYR A 168 5.49 3.89 0.00
C TYR A 168 4.51 5.02 0.20
N PHE A 169 4.68 6.09 -0.55
CA PHE A 169 3.85 7.28 -0.52
C PHE A 169 2.98 7.29 -1.77
N ASN A 170 1.67 7.18 -1.59
CA ASN A 170 0.72 7.17 -2.70
C ASN A 170 0.78 8.49 -3.48
N PRO A 171 0.35 8.52 -4.77
CA PRO A 171 0.18 9.79 -5.48
C PRO A 171 -0.66 10.77 -4.65
N TYR A 172 -0.32 12.06 -4.71
CA TYR A 172 -0.88 13.14 -3.87
C TYR A 172 -0.49 13.15 -2.38
N GLN A 173 0.24 12.16 -1.88
CA GLN A 173 0.62 12.15 -0.46
C GLN A 173 1.70 13.19 -0.16
N VAL A 174 2.83 13.14 -0.89
CA VAL A 174 3.98 14.06 -0.67
C VAL A 174 4.29 14.95 -1.88
N THR A 175 3.67 14.66 -3.03
CA THR A 175 3.87 15.39 -4.29
C THR A 175 2.66 15.22 -5.20
N SER A 176 2.64 15.94 -6.33
CA SER A 176 1.59 15.85 -7.34
C SER A 176 1.45 14.46 -7.94
N TYR A 177 0.31 14.16 -8.56
CA TYR A 177 0.11 12.90 -9.26
C TYR A 177 1.03 12.69 -10.47
N ALA A 178 1.48 13.77 -11.11
CA ALA A 178 2.37 13.69 -12.27
C ALA A 178 3.74 13.08 -11.92
N GLU A 179 4.22 13.34 -10.71
CA GLU A 179 5.45 12.75 -10.17
C GLU A 179 5.30 11.27 -9.78
N GLY A 180 4.05 10.78 -9.74
CA GLY A 180 3.74 9.42 -9.34
C GLY A 180 4.03 9.14 -7.85
N PRO A 181 3.97 7.86 -7.45
CA PRO A 181 4.27 7.46 -6.09
C PRO A 181 5.75 7.63 -5.74
N GLN A 182 6.04 7.89 -4.48
CA GLN A 182 7.40 8.00 -3.97
C GLN A 182 7.71 6.84 -3.01
N GLU A 183 8.97 6.46 -2.88
CA GLU A 183 9.42 5.45 -1.93
C GLU A 183 10.61 5.96 -1.12
N MET A 184 10.64 5.62 0.18
CA MET A 184 11.79 5.85 1.04
C MET A 184 12.26 4.52 1.62
N HIS A 185 13.53 4.18 1.39
CA HIS A 185 14.12 2.91 1.81
C HIS A 185 15.01 3.11 3.02
N PHE A 186 14.81 2.29 4.04
CA PHE A 186 15.65 2.24 5.22
C PHE A 186 16.23 0.85 5.43
N PHE A 187 17.52 0.77 5.75
CA PHE A 187 18.19 -0.47 6.11
C PHE A 187 18.37 -0.57 7.62
N ALA A 188 18.14 -1.75 8.17
CA ALA A 188 18.00 -2.01 9.60
C ALA A 188 19.25 -1.67 10.44
N LEU A 189 20.41 -1.65 9.80
CA LEU A 189 21.69 -1.34 10.44
C LEU A 189 22.20 0.06 10.12
N ASP A 190 21.50 0.79 9.25
CA ASP A 190 21.85 2.16 8.87
C ASP A 190 21.00 3.15 9.67
N ASP A 191 21.53 4.35 9.90
CA ASP A 191 20.73 5.44 10.45
C ASP A 191 19.60 5.81 9.47
N PRO A 192 18.40 6.17 9.96
CA PRO A 192 17.96 6.25 11.36
C PRO A 192 17.49 4.93 12.00
N MET A 193 17.45 3.80 11.31
CA MET A 193 16.86 2.56 11.88
C MET A 193 17.77 1.85 12.89
N ALA A 194 19.07 2.12 12.80
CA ALA A 194 20.10 1.53 13.63
C ALA A 194 19.76 1.64 15.12
N GLY A 195 19.67 0.50 15.79
CA GLY A 195 19.39 0.44 17.23
C GLY A 195 17.92 0.64 17.63
N MET A 196 17.02 1.05 16.73
CA MET A 196 15.58 1.19 17.01
C MET A 196 14.78 -0.05 16.63
N MET A 197 15.20 -0.79 15.60
CA MET A 197 14.50 -2.00 15.18
C MET A 197 14.51 -3.09 16.25
N ALA A 198 13.42 -3.86 16.33
CA ALA A 198 13.33 -5.01 17.20
C ALA A 198 14.41 -6.04 16.83
N PRO A 199 15.19 -6.59 17.78
CA PRO A 199 16.29 -7.51 17.47
C PRO A 199 15.86 -8.73 16.62
N GLY A 200 14.72 -9.33 16.96
CA GLY A 200 14.17 -10.45 16.19
C GLY A 200 13.69 -10.08 14.79
N MET A 201 13.42 -8.80 14.51
CA MET A 201 13.10 -8.34 13.15
C MET A 201 14.37 -8.23 12.30
N ILE A 202 15.48 -7.70 12.86
CA ILE A 202 16.77 -7.60 12.17
C ILE A 202 17.23 -8.98 11.69
N GLU A 203 17.16 -9.98 12.57
CA GLU A 203 17.54 -11.37 12.24
C GLU A 203 16.70 -11.94 11.08
N LYS A 204 15.39 -11.64 11.04
CA LYS A 204 14.50 -12.10 9.97
C LYS A 204 14.77 -11.40 8.64
N LEU A 205 15.07 -10.10 8.66
CA LEU A 205 15.35 -9.30 7.47
C LEU A 205 16.68 -9.66 6.80
N GLN A 206 17.62 -10.24 7.54
CA GLN A 206 18.91 -10.71 7.02
C GLN A 206 18.83 -12.07 6.33
N GLN A 207 17.71 -12.80 6.46
CA GLN A 207 17.53 -14.09 5.81
C GLN A 207 17.24 -13.89 4.32
N THR A 208 18.29 -13.92 3.50
CA THR A 208 18.16 -14.11 2.06
C THR A 208 18.32 -15.60 1.74
N HIS A 209 17.57 -16.09 0.75
CA HIS A 209 17.53 -17.50 0.33
C HIS A 209 18.90 -18.16 0.17
#